data_AF-A0A3B9N466-F1
#
_entry.id   AF-A0A3B9N466-F1
#
_cell.length_a   1.000
_cell.length_b   1.000
_cell.length_c   1.000
_cell.angle_alpha   90.00
_cell.angle_beta   90.00
_cell.angle_gamma   90.00
#
_symmetry.space_group_name_H-M   'P 1'
#
loop_
_entity.id
_entity.type
_entity.pdbx_description
1 polymer ?
#
loop_
_entity_poly.entity_id
_entity_poly.type
_entity_poly.pdbx_seq_one_letter_code
_entity_poly.pdbx_strand_id
1 'polypeptide(L)'
;MIKKVLGVLAVTAIMFSCGNKEQKNTSQTAGGEEACCDKTVTKVTVDEVIKDMQAYVDKNIQIGGMVNHICAHGGKRMFIIGTDPDVAIKITPNEEIGIFEKELEGSNVLVTGTVKELRIDEEYVKNLENELASGADNEAIHDHSAGTHDEEADNEKKAQIDAMRSRIAETENGYYSQYWIEASKFEIQENDHDHEAVETEEHSHEDGEEHTH
;
A
#
# COMPACT_ATOMS: atom_id res chain seq x y z
N MET A 1 -28.99 -26.79 73.62
CA MET A 1 -28.96 -25.45 74.25
C MET A 1 -29.14 -24.42 73.14
N ILE A 2 -30.22 -23.65 73.20
CA ILE A 2 -30.68 -22.67 72.20
C ILE A 2 -30.47 -21.26 72.76
N LYS A 3 -29.91 -20.35 71.96
CA LYS A 3 -30.15 -18.89 71.99
C LYS A 3 -30.11 -18.44 70.52
N LYS A 4 -31.22 -18.27 69.78
CA LYS A 4 -32.12 -17.09 69.69
C LYS A 4 -31.29 -15.77 69.64
N VAL A 5 -31.45 -14.82 68.70
CA VAL A 5 -32.61 -14.41 67.89
C VAL A 5 -32.21 -13.19 67.00
N LEU A 6 -32.85 -13.07 65.82
CA LEU A 6 -33.28 -11.85 65.05
C LEU A 6 -32.31 -10.78 64.47
N GLY A 7 -32.68 -10.34 63.25
CA GLY A 7 -32.68 -8.93 62.80
C GLY A 7 -32.30 -8.75 61.31
N VAL A 8 -33.22 -8.82 60.32
CA VAL A 8 -34.04 -7.71 59.73
C VAL A 8 -33.16 -6.63 59.05
N LEU A 9 -33.03 -6.65 57.71
CA LEU A 9 -33.79 -5.88 56.69
C LEU A 9 -33.33 -4.41 56.55
N ALA A 10 -32.78 -4.06 55.38
CA ALA A 10 -32.90 -2.72 54.79
C ALA A 10 -32.76 -2.79 53.26
N VAL A 11 -33.90 -2.71 52.58
CA VAL A 11 -34.04 -2.39 51.17
C VAL A 11 -33.98 -0.87 51.04
N THR A 12 -33.16 -0.35 50.14
CA THR A 12 -33.35 1.00 49.60
C THR A 12 -33.29 0.94 48.09
N ALA A 13 -34.49 0.93 47.51
CA ALA A 13 -34.74 1.33 46.15
C ALA A 13 -34.68 2.86 46.06
N ILE A 14 -33.98 3.40 45.07
CA ILE A 14 -34.14 4.78 44.63
C ILE A 14 -34.83 4.71 43.27
N MET A 15 -36.09 5.15 43.24
CA MET A 15 -36.88 5.43 42.05
C MET A 15 -37.07 6.95 41.95
N PHE A 16 -36.86 7.49 40.74
CA PHE A 16 -37.42 8.69 40.08
C PHE A 16 -36.29 9.39 39.29
N SER A 17 -36.44 9.79 38.03
CA SER A 17 -37.63 10.32 37.36
C SER A 17 -37.55 10.16 35.83
N CYS A 18 -38.72 9.98 35.23
CA CYS A 18 -39.00 10.07 33.80
C CYS A 18 -38.45 11.34 33.14
N GLY A 19 -37.89 11.16 31.94
CA GLY A 19 -37.91 12.13 30.85
C GLY A 19 -38.24 11.36 29.57
N ASN A 20 -39.53 11.05 29.36
CA ASN A 20 -40.00 10.43 28.13
C ASN A 20 -40.14 11.53 27.05
N LYS A 21 -39.41 11.40 25.94
CA LYS A 21 -39.88 11.91 24.64
C LYS A 21 -39.92 10.73 23.69
N GLU A 22 -41.13 10.48 23.20
CA GLU A 22 -41.52 9.44 22.26
C GLU A 22 -40.76 9.50 20.92
N GLN A 23 -40.37 8.31 20.48
CA GLN A 23 -40.63 7.73 19.15
C GLN A 23 -40.01 8.40 17.90
N LYS A 24 -39.02 7.70 17.31
CA LYS A 24 -39.14 7.22 15.92
C LYS A 24 -38.22 6.03 15.65
N ASN A 25 -38.80 4.98 15.06
CA ASN A 25 -38.13 3.88 14.39
C ASN A 25 -36.95 4.36 13.53
N THR A 26 -35.81 3.70 13.66
CA THR A 26 -35.05 3.11 12.54
C THR A 26 -33.90 2.29 13.10
N SER A 27 -33.78 1.08 12.58
CA SER A 27 -32.75 0.08 12.80
C SER A 27 -31.35 0.63 13.11
N GLN A 28 -30.80 0.27 14.25
CA GLN A 28 -29.36 0.12 14.42
C GLN A 28 -29.11 -0.99 15.44
N THR A 29 -28.62 -2.11 14.91
CA THR A 29 -28.25 -3.31 15.65
C THR A 29 -27.20 -2.97 16.71
N ALA A 30 -27.49 -3.42 17.93
CA ALA A 30 -26.59 -3.45 19.06
C ALA A 30 -25.49 -4.51 18.87
N GLY A 31 -24.30 -4.23 19.41
CA GLY A 31 -23.15 -5.12 19.54
C GLY A 31 -21.92 -4.21 19.55
N GLY A 32 -21.39 -3.82 20.70
CA GLY A 32 -20.82 -4.69 21.72
C GLY A 32 -19.41 -4.17 21.94
N GLU A 33 -19.22 -3.42 23.03
CA GLU A 33 -17.88 -3.09 23.53
C GLU A 33 -17.20 -4.38 23.94
N GLU A 34 -16.46 -4.98 23.01
CA GLU A 34 -15.36 -5.90 23.28
C GLU A 34 -14.08 -5.20 22.84
N ALA A 35 -13.24 -4.87 23.82
CA ALA A 35 -11.88 -4.40 23.58
C ALA A 35 -11.02 -5.53 23.02
N CYS A 36 -10.68 -5.46 21.73
CA CYS A 36 -9.49 -6.08 21.16
C CYS A 36 -9.10 -5.35 19.86
N CYS A 37 -8.07 -4.50 19.93
CA CYS A 37 -7.34 -3.89 18.81
C CYS A 37 -8.17 -3.43 17.60
N ASP A 38 -8.94 -2.36 17.75
CA ASP A 38 -9.39 -1.57 16.60
C ASP A 38 -8.17 -0.83 16.02
N LYS A 39 -7.52 -1.40 15.01
CA LYS A 39 -6.57 -0.66 14.17
C LYS A 39 -7.41 0.36 13.40
N THR A 40 -7.54 1.57 13.93
CA THR A 40 -8.15 2.70 13.26
C THR A 40 -7.43 2.94 11.92
N VAL A 41 -8.05 2.53 10.81
CA VAL A 41 -7.49 2.75 9.47
C VAL A 41 -7.68 4.22 9.11
N THR A 42 -6.57 4.94 8.91
CA THR A 42 -6.62 6.38 8.58
C THR A 42 -6.79 6.54 7.07
N LYS A 43 -7.87 7.19 6.63
CA LYS A 43 -8.07 7.52 5.21
C LYS A 43 -7.28 8.78 4.86
N VAL A 44 -6.48 8.71 3.81
CA VAL A 44 -5.59 9.79 3.34
C VAL A 44 -5.48 9.79 1.82
N THR A 45 -5.15 10.93 1.22
CA THR A 45 -4.88 11.01 -0.22
C THR A 45 -3.39 10.81 -0.51
N VAL A 46 -3.06 10.47 -1.77
CA VAL A 46 -1.68 10.40 -2.25
C VAL A 46 -0.95 11.74 -2.02
N ASP A 47 -1.60 12.87 -2.31
CA ASP A 47 -1.01 14.21 -2.17
C ASP A 47 -0.74 14.59 -0.70
N GLU A 48 -1.54 14.07 0.24
CA GLU A 48 -1.31 14.27 1.69
C GLU A 48 -0.13 13.44 2.18
N VAL A 49 -0.05 12.17 1.76
CA VAL A 49 1.01 11.25 2.19
C VAL A 49 2.37 11.70 1.64
N ILE A 50 2.46 12.11 0.37
CA ILE A 50 3.72 12.55 -0.25
C ILE A 50 4.34 13.75 0.48
N LYS A 51 3.53 14.66 1.02
CA LYS A 51 4.03 15.85 1.74
C LYS A 51 4.81 15.48 3.01
N ASP A 52 4.42 14.40 3.67
CA ASP A 52 5.05 13.94 4.92
C ASP A 52 4.83 12.43 5.11
N MET A 53 5.55 11.61 4.34
CA MET A 53 5.49 10.14 4.48
C MET A 53 5.96 9.69 5.87
N GLN A 54 6.89 10.43 6.48
CA GLN A 54 7.44 10.09 7.78
C GLN A 54 6.36 10.09 8.87
N ALA A 55 5.39 11.01 8.79
CA ALA A 55 4.26 11.05 9.71
C ALA A 55 3.35 9.81 9.64
N TYR A 56 3.44 8.98 8.60
CA TYR A 56 2.62 7.80 8.42
C TYR A 56 3.35 6.47 8.66
N VAL A 57 4.66 6.49 8.92
CA VAL A 57 5.46 5.27 9.16
C VAL A 57 4.83 4.41 10.26
N ASP A 58 4.76 3.10 9.98
CA ASP A 58 4.14 2.04 10.79
C ASP A 58 2.62 2.19 11.02
N LYS A 59 1.97 3.21 10.42
CA LYS A 59 0.52 3.36 10.47
C LYS A 59 -0.13 2.56 9.36
N ASN A 60 -1.28 1.98 9.69
CA ASN A 60 -2.18 1.38 8.70
C ASN A 60 -3.07 2.48 8.12
N ILE A 61 -2.92 2.74 6.84
CA ILE A 61 -3.64 3.78 6.11
C ILE A 61 -4.46 3.18 4.98
N GLN A 62 -5.51 3.89 4.58
CA GLN A 62 -6.26 3.62 3.38
C GLN A 62 -6.09 4.79 2.41
N ILE A 63 -5.60 4.49 1.22
CA ILE A 63 -5.18 5.48 0.22
C ILE A 63 -5.73 5.12 -1.16
N GLY A 64 -6.31 6.12 -1.84
CA GLY A 64 -6.84 5.98 -3.19
C GLY A 64 -5.95 6.68 -4.22
N GLY A 65 -5.78 6.07 -5.40
CA GLY A 65 -5.02 6.67 -6.51
C GLY A 65 -5.18 5.90 -7.81
N MET A 66 -4.71 6.50 -8.91
CA MET A 66 -4.66 5.84 -10.21
C MET A 66 -3.40 5.00 -10.32
N VAL A 67 -3.50 3.76 -10.79
CA VAL A 67 -2.34 2.91 -11.05
C VAL A 67 -1.60 3.44 -12.27
N ASN A 68 -0.38 3.92 -12.07
CA ASN A 68 0.49 4.44 -13.12
C ASN A 68 1.34 3.35 -13.77
N HIS A 69 1.88 2.43 -12.95
CA HIS A 69 2.77 1.37 -13.43
C HIS A 69 2.74 0.15 -12.51
N ILE A 70 2.85 -1.04 -13.10
CA ILE A 70 3.13 -2.30 -12.41
C ILE A 70 4.43 -2.88 -12.95
N CYS A 71 5.38 -3.17 -12.06
CA CYS A 71 6.67 -3.71 -12.46
C CYS A 71 6.52 -5.03 -13.24
N ALA A 72 7.08 -5.06 -14.45
CA ALA A 72 7.10 -6.23 -15.33
C ALA A 72 7.84 -7.44 -14.72
N HIS A 73 8.70 -7.19 -13.72
CA HIS A 73 9.41 -8.21 -12.94
C HIS A 73 8.49 -8.87 -11.88
N GLY A 74 7.41 -9.50 -12.37
CA GLY A 74 6.53 -10.34 -11.55
C GLY A 74 5.46 -9.61 -10.74
N GLY A 75 5.11 -8.36 -11.07
CA GLY A 75 3.96 -7.67 -10.48
C GLY A 75 4.11 -7.34 -8.99
N LYS A 76 5.31 -7.43 -8.42
CA LYS A 76 5.57 -7.23 -6.98
C LYS A 76 5.59 -5.77 -6.54
N ARG A 77 5.44 -4.83 -7.46
CA ARG A 77 5.44 -3.40 -7.19
C ARG A 77 4.39 -2.75 -8.07
N MET A 78 3.47 -2.02 -7.44
CA MET A 78 2.47 -1.18 -8.08
C MET A 78 2.75 0.27 -7.69
N PHE A 79 2.62 1.20 -8.63
CA PHE A 79 2.82 2.62 -8.39
C PHE A 79 1.51 3.34 -8.58
N ILE A 80 1.05 4.05 -7.55
CA ILE A 80 -0.17 4.87 -7.61
C ILE A 80 0.19 6.35 -7.62
N ILE A 81 -0.55 7.13 -8.40
CA ILE A 81 -0.42 8.58 -8.51
C ILE A 81 -1.67 9.28 -7.96
N GLY A 82 -1.46 10.52 -7.49
CA GLY A 82 -2.49 11.41 -6.97
C GLY A 82 -2.93 12.42 -8.01
N THR A 83 -3.03 13.68 -7.59
CA THR A 83 -3.32 14.79 -8.50
C THR A 83 -2.12 15.21 -9.34
N ASP A 84 -0.91 15.05 -8.79
CA ASP A 84 0.35 15.27 -9.49
C ASP A 84 0.80 13.97 -10.18
N PRO A 85 0.82 13.91 -11.52
CA PRO A 85 1.21 12.70 -12.25
C PRO A 85 2.72 12.43 -12.19
N ASP A 86 3.54 13.40 -11.79
CA ASP A 86 5.00 13.27 -11.72
C ASP A 86 5.47 12.60 -10.42
N VAL A 87 4.57 12.39 -9.45
CA VAL A 87 4.90 11.79 -8.15
C VAL A 87 4.04 10.56 -7.88
N ALA A 88 4.72 9.41 -7.76
CA ALA A 88 4.08 8.12 -7.48
C ALA A 88 4.50 7.54 -6.14
N ILE A 89 3.57 6.86 -5.46
CA ILE A 89 3.83 6.06 -4.26
C ILE A 89 4.00 4.59 -4.65
N LYS A 90 5.09 3.98 -4.18
CA LYS A 90 5.34 2.55 -4.32
C LYS A 90 4.48 1.75 -3.36
N ILE A 91 3.76 0.78 -3.90
CA ILE A 91 2.94 -0.21 -3.20
C ILE A 91 3.55 -1.60 -3.44
N THR A 92 3.77 -2.37 -2.38
CA THR A 92 4.20 -3.77 -2.47
C THR A 92 3.11 -4.68 -1.89
N PRO A 93 2.83 -5.84 -2.49
CA PRO A 93 1.85 -6.76 -1.94
C PRO A 93 2.42 -7.44 -0.69
N ASN A 94 1.55 -7.77 0.27
CA ASN A 94 1.87 -8.77 1.28
C ASN A 94 1.80 -10.19 0.67
N GLU A 95 2.06 -11.21 1.49
CA GLU A 95 1.99 -12.61 1.07
C GLU A 95 0.59 -13.04 0.59
N GLU A 96 -0.47 -12.41 1.11
CA GLU A 96 -1.86 -12.75 0.74
C GLU A 96 -2.24 -12.23 -0.65
N ILE A 97 -1.82 -11.01 -1.00
CA ILE A 97 -2.03 -10.45 -2.34
C ILE A 97 -1.09 -11.12 -3.35
N GLY A 98 0.16 -11.36 -2.95
CA GLY A 98 1.17 -12.03 -3.78
C GLY A 98 1.73 -11.17 -4.91
N ILE A 99 0.90 -10.85 -5.91
CA ILE A 99 1.27 -10.07 -7.10
C ILE A 99 0.14 -9.13 -7.52
N PHE A 100 0.49 -8.03 -8.18
CA PHE A 100 -0.46 -7.16 -8.88
C PHE A 100 -0.49 -7.51 -10.37
N GLU A 101 -1.69 -7.65 -10.92
CA GLU A 101 -1.90 -7.94 -12.34
C GLU A 101 -1.71 -6.68 -13.18
N LYS A 102 -1.03 -6.81 -14.32
CA LYS A 102 -0.72 -5.66 -15.19
C LYS A 102 -1.98 -4.95 -15.71
N GLU A 103 -3.09 -5.65 -15.81
CA GLU A 103 -4.39 -5.12 -16.24
C GLU A 103 -4.94 -4.02 -15.31
N LEU A 104 -4.39 -3.90 -14.09
CA LEU A 104 -4.73 -2.81 -13.17
C LEU A 104 -4.17 -1.45 -13.62
N GLU A 105 -3.18 -1.39 -14.52
CA GLU A 105 -2.65 -0.12 -15.04
C GLU A 105 -3.77 0.75 -15.65
N GLY A 106 -3.86 2.02 -15.23
CA GLY A 106 -4.92 2.94 -15.61
C GLY A 106 -6.20 2.86 -14.76
N SER A 107 -6.34 1.84 -13.90
CA SER A 107 -7.48 1.73 -12.97
C SER A 107 -7.29 2.63 -11.74
N ASN A 108 -8.41 3.08 -11.16
CA ASN A 108 -8.39 3.69 -9.83
C ASN A 108 -8.49 2.57 -8.78
N VAL A 109 -7.64 2.61 -7.76
CA VAL A 109 -7.61 1.62 -6.69
C VAL A 109 -7.67 2.29 -5.32
N LEU A 110 -8.28 1.58 -4.37
CA LEU A 110 -8.28 1.91 -2.95
C LEU A 110 -7.44 0.87 -2.20
N VAL A 111 -6.25 1.25 -1.76
CA VAL A 111 -5.28 0.37 -1.09
C VAL A 111 -5.36 0.57 0.40
N THR A 112 -5.40 -0.51 1.17
CA THR A 112 -5.20 -0.50 2.63
C THR A 112 -3.89 -1.21 2.94
N GLY A 113 -3.01 -0.54 3.69
CA GLY A 113 -1.67 -1.06 3.94
C GLY A 113 -0.89 -0.28 4.99
N THR A 114 0.27 -0.82 5.36
CA THR A 114 1.16 -0.21 6.35
C THR A 114 2.28 0.53 5.65
N VAL A 115 2.51 1.80 6.02
CA VAL A 115 3.65 2.56 5.51
C VAL A 115 4.94 2.04 6.15
N LYS A 116 5.92 1.73 5.32
CA LYS A 116 7.23 1.23 5.72
C LYS A 116 8.30 2.27 5.40
N GLU A 117 9.35 2.28 6.21
CA GLU A 117 10.54 3.10 6.03
C GLU A 117 11.77 2.19 5.99
N LEU A 118 12.65 2.43 5.02
CA LEU A 118 14.02 1.92 5.02
C LEU A 118 14.96 3.11 5.12
N ARG A 119 15.67 3.21 6.25
CA ARG A 119 16.72 4.20 6.44
C ARG A 119 18.02 3.68 5.84
N ILE A 120 18.64 4.52 5.02
CA ILE A 120 19.90 4.24 4.37
C ILE A 120 20.92 5.21 4.97
N ASP A 121 21.69 4.66 5.90
CA ASP A 121 22.81 5.31 6.57
C ASP A 121 24.13 4.63 6.16
N GLU A 122 25.26 5.12 6.69
CA GLU A 122 26.58 4.56 6.36
C GLU A 122 26.71 3.08 6.80
N GLU A 123 26.01 2.67 7.86
CA GLU A 123 26.04 1.28 8.32
C GLU A 123 25.30 0.35 7.34
N TYR A 124 24.12 0.77 6.87
CA TYR A 124 23.37 0.08 5.82
C TYR A 124 24.21 -0.07 4.55
N VAL A 125 24.82 1.02 4.08
CA VAL A 125 25.66 1.00 2.87
C VAL A 125 26.88 0.09 3.04
N LYS A 126 27.51 0.10 4.22
CA LYS A 126 28.63 -0.79 4.52
C LYS A 126 28.21 -2.27 4.53
N ASN A 127 27.05 -2.59 5.10
CA ASN A 127 26.53 -3.95 5.10
C ASN A 127 26.23 -4.42 3.67
N LEU A 128 25.61 -3.56 2.86
CA LEU A 128 25.36 -3.80 1.44
C LEU A 128 26.66 -4.05 0.66
N GLU A 129 27.71 -3.27 0.89
CA GLU A 129 29.02 -3.48 0.27
C GLU A 129 29.64 -4.85 0.64
N ASN A 130 29.45 -5.30 1.88
CA ASN A 130 29.92 -6.63 2.31
C ASN A 130 29.11 -7.77 1.68
N GLU A 131 27.80 -7.61 1.51
CA GLU A 131 26.94 -8.58 0.83
C GLU A 131 27.34 -8.72 -0.64
N LEU A 132 27.58 -7.61 -1.33
CA LEU A 132 28.06 -7.60 -2.71
C LEU A 132 29.43 -8.28 -2.84
N ALA A 133 30.36 -8.00 -1.92
CA ALA A 133 31.67 -8.66 -1.88
C ALA A 133 31.58 -10.18 -1.64
N SER A 134 30.47 -10.65 -1.05
CA SER A 134 30.18 -12.07 -0.84
C SER A 134 29.47 -12.72 -2.02
N GLY A 135 29.18 -11.97 -3.09
CA GLY A 135 28.47 -12.44 -4.28
C GLY A 135 26.96 -12.59 -4.08
N ALA A 136 26.38 -11.93 -3.07
CA ALA A 136 24.94 -11.92 -2.87
C ALA A 136 24.24 -10.91 -3.79
N ASP A 137 23.15 -11.34 -4.41
CA ASP A 137 22.24 -10.44 -5.12
C ASP A 137 21.41 -9.66 -4.10
N ASN A 138 21.36 -8.33 -4.23
CA ASN A 138 20.58 -7.47 -3.34
C ASN A 138 19.73 -6.49 -4.16
N GLU A 139 18.42 -6.48 -3.91
CA GLU A 139 17.42 -5.65 -4.60
C GLU A 139 17.65 -4.13 -4.48
N ALA A 140 18.46 -3.67 -3.52
CA ALA A 140 18.84 -2.27 -3.37
C ALA A 140 19.86 -1.82 -4.43
N ILE A 141 20.52 -2.76 -5.10
CA ILE A 141 21.50 -2.55 -6.16
C ILE A 141 20.93 -3.22 -7.41
N HIS A 142 20.38 -2.42 -8.30
CA HIS A 142 19.75 -2.95 -9.50
C HIS A 142 20.85 -3.26 -10.53
N ASP A 143 20.87 -4.50 -11.02
CA ASP A 143 21.73 -4.86 -12.14
C ASP A 143 21.03 -4.48 -13.45
N HIS A 144 21.54 -3.47 -14.14
CA HIS A 144 21.10 -3.13 -15.49
C HIS A 144 21.87 -3.92 -16.56
N SER A 145 22.88 -4.69 -16.16
CA SER A 145 23.64 -5.58 -17.02
C SER A 145 22.78 -6.78 -17.38
N ALA A 146 22.14 -6.73 -18.55
CA ALA A 146 21.51 -7.89 -19.16
C ALA A 146 22.59 -8.94 -19.50
N GLY A 147 23.02 -9.73 -18.51
CA GLY A 147 23.80 -10.95 -18.69
C GLY A 147 25.30 -10.79 -18.94
N THR A 148 25.91 -9.63 -18.68
CA THR A 148 27.37 -9.44 -18.79
C THR A 148 28.04 -9.56 -17.42
N HIS A 149 28.62 -10.73 -17.16
CA HIS A 149 29.57 -10.98 -16.06
C HIS A 149 30.94 -10.39 -16.44
N ASP A 150 31.08 -9.07 -16.38
CA ASP A 150 32.35 -8.37 -16.65
C ASP A 150 32.59 -7.26 -15.63
N GLU A 151 33.85 -6.79 -15.56
CA GLU A 151 34.34 -5.69 -14.67
C GLU A 151 33.50 -4.40 -14.75
N GLU A 152 32.73 -4.21 -15.83
CA GLU A 152 31.76 -3.12 -16.00
C GLU A 152 30.61 -3.20 -14.98
N ALA A 153 30.09 -4.39 -14.69
CA ALA A 153 29.04 -4.58 -13.69
C ALA A 153 29.54 -4.27 -12.27
N ASP A 154 30.79 -4.61 -11.96
CA ASP A 154 31.39 -4.30 -10.66
C ASP A 154 31.64 -2.79 -10.49
N ASN A 155 32.04 -2.11 -11.57
CA ASN A 155 32.17 -0.64 -11.57
C ASN A 155 30.82 0.06 -11.40
N GLU A 156 29.75 -0.44 -12.01
CA GLU A 156 28.40 0.10 -11.84
C GLU A 156 27.89 -0.07 -10.41
N LYS A 157 28.07 -1.26 -9.81
CA LYS A 157 27.72 -1.51 -8.40
C LYS A 157 28.47 -0.58 -7.46
N LYS A 158 29.77 -0.37 -7.70
CA LYS A 158 30.58 0.59 -6.94
C LYS A 158 30.07 2.02 -7.09
N ALA A 159 29.74 2.44 -8.32
CA ALA A 159 29.19 3.77 -8.56
C ALA A 159 27.85 3.98 -7.85
N GLN A 160 26.99 2.95 -7.78
CA GLN A 160 25.74 3.00 -7.00
C GLN A 160 26.01 3.18 -5.50
N ILE A 161 26.96 2.44 -4.92
CA ILE A 161 27.37 2.59 -3.51
C ILE A 161 27.90 3.99 -3.22
N ASP A 162 28.77 4.52 -4.09
CA ASP A 162 29.32 5.86 -3.95
C ASP A 162 28.24 6.95 -4.09
N ALA A 163 27.23 6.74 -4.94
CA ALA A 163 26.06 7.61 -5.05
C ALA A 163 25.21 7.59 -3.76
N MET A 164 25.01 6.41 -3.14
CA MET A 164 24.33 6.32 -1.84
C MET A 164 25.09 7.09 -0.75
N ARG A 165 26.41 6.92 -0.67
CA ARG A 165 27.27 7.68 0.28
C ARG A 165 27.21 9.18 0.04
N SER A 166 27.22 9.61 -1.22
CA SER A 166 27.10 11.01 -1.59
C SER A 166 25.75 11.59 -1.12
N ARG A 167 24.66 10.85 -1.35
CA ARG A 167 23.33 11.24 -0.88
C ARG A 167 23.22 11.30 0.64
N ILE A 168 23.88 10.38 1.36
CA ILE A 168 23.97 10.42 2.82
C ILE A 168 24.71 11.69 3.27
N ALA A 169 25.84 12.03 2.64
CA ALA A 169 26.65 13.20 2.98
C ALA A 169 25.93 14.54 2.73
N GLU A 170 24.95 14.58 1.81
CA GLU A 170 24.08 15.73 1.57
C GLU A 170 22.99 15.91 2.63
N THR A 171 22.78 14.91 3.49
CA THR A 171 21.76 14.96 4.55
C THR A 171 22.35 15.49 5.86
N GLU A 172 21.58 16.28 6.61
CA GLU A 172 22.01 16.76 7.94
C GLU A 172 21.98 15.65 9.00
N ASN A 173 21.12 14.64 8.81
CA ASN A 173 20.89 13.58 9.79
C ASN A 173 21.79 12.35 9.58
N GLY A 174 22.61 12.34 8.53
CA GLY A 174 23.50 11.20 8.20
C GLY A 174 22.77 9.98 7.63
N TYR A 175 21.56 10.16 7.09
CA TYR A 175 20.80 9.13 6.39
C TYR A 175 19.73 9.75 5.49
N TYR A 176 19.26 8.97 4.51
CA TYR A 176 18.02 9.26 3.79
C TYR A 176 17.07 8.06 3.88
N SER A 177 15.77 8.32 3.72
CA SER A 177 14.75 7.28 3.84
C SER A 177 14.13 6.95 2.49
N GLN A 178 13.88 5.67 2.26
CA GLN A 178 12.95 5.18 1.25
C GLN A 178 11.65 4.77 1.93
N TYR A 179 10.53 5.07 1.26
CA TYR A 179 9.20 4.76 1.77
C TYR A 179 8.40 3.95 0.77
N TRP A 180 7.52 3.09 1.28
CA TRP A 180 6.53 2.36 0.49
C TRP A 180 5.36 1.94 1.36
N ILE A 181 4.28 1.48 0.72
CA ILE A 181 3.13 0.91 1.43
C ILE A 181 3.12 -0.59 1.17
N GLU A 182 3.18 -1.38 2.23
CA GLU A 182 2.91 -2.81 2.18
C GLU A 182 1.39 -3.01 2.25
N ALA A 183 0.78 -3.36 1.11
CA ALA A 183 -0.65 -3.55 0.98
C ALA A 183 -1.09 -4.85 1.67
N SER A 184 -2.10 -4.74 2.53
CA SER A 184 -2.82 -5.88 3.08
C SER A 184 -4.11 -6.18 2.32
N LYS A 185 -4.67 -5.18 1.64
CA LYS A 185 -5.88 -5.30 0.82
C LYS A 185 -5.91 -4.19 -0.22
N PHE A 186 -6.51 -4.44 -1.37
CA PHE A 186 -6.89 -3.38 -2.30
C PHE A 186 -8.25 -3.68 -2.95
N GLU A 187 -8.90 -2.64 -3.45
CA GLU A 187 -10.16 -2.70 -4.19
C GLU A 187 -10.05 -1.82 -5.44
N ILE A 188 -10.58 -2.29 -6.57
CA ILE A 188 -10.70 -1.47 -7.78
C ILE A 188 -11.92 -0.57 -7.61
N GLN A 189 -11.76 0.72 -7.85
CA GLN A 189 -12.85 1.67 -7.90
C GLN A 189 -13.37 1.70 -9.34
N GLU A 190 -14.64 1.31 -9.53
CA GLU A 190 -15.28 1.41 -10.84
C GLU A 190 -15.29 2.88 -11.28
N ASN A 191 -14.62 3.16 -12.39
CA ASN A 191 -14.82 4.38 -13.13
C ASN A 191 -15.96 4.12 -14.12
N ASP A 192 -17.02 4.90 -14.06
CA ASP A 192 -18.08 4.99 -15.08
C ASP A 192 -17.52 5.60 -16.39
N HIS A 193 -16.46 5.01 -16.95
CA HIS A 193 -15.95 5.35 -18.27
C HIS A 193 -16.17 4.16 -19.19
N ASP A 194 -17.37 4.20 -19.78
CA ASP A 194 -17.84 3.51 -20.99
C ASP A 194 -16.75 2.75 -21.74
N HIS A 195 -16.87 1.42 -21.70
CA HIS A 195 -16.40 0.56 -22.79
C HIS A 195 -17.17 0.95 -24.06
N GLU A 196 -16.67 1.96 -24.79
CA GLU A 196 -16.96 2.03 -26.21
C GLU A 196 -16.20 0.86 -26.84
N ALA A 197 -16.92 -0.25 -27.00
CA ALA A 197 -16.46 -1.39 -27.76
C ALA A 197 -16.06 -0.88 -29.15
N VAL A 198 -14.76 -0.90 -29.43
CA VAL A 198 -14.28 -0.82 -30.80
C VAL A 198 -14.73 -2.14 -31.45
N GLU A 199 -15.93 -2.12 -32.02
CA GLU A 199 -16.36 -3.13 -32.99
C GLU A 199 -15.31 -3.10 -34.10
N THR A 200 -14.45 -4.11 -34.12
CA THR A 200 -13.54 -4.36 -35.22
C THR A 200 -14.41 -4.69 -36.42
N GLU A 201 -14.68 -3.70 -37.27
CA GLU A 201 -15.30 -3.95 -38.56
C GLU A 201 -14.41 -4.88 -39.37
N GLU A 202 -14.90 -6.10 -39.47
CA GLU A 202 -14.43 -7.24 -40.23
C GLU A 202 -14.44 -6.88 -41.71
N HIS A 203 -13.31 -6.33 -42.18
CA HIS A 203 -13.10 -6.04 -43.59
C HIS A 203 -12.88 -7.36 -44.35
N SER A 204 -13.98 -8.00 -44.76
CA SER A 204 -13.97 -9.08 -45.74
C SER A 204 -13.40 -8.55 -47.06
N HIS A 205 -12.16 -8.93 -47.37
CA HIS A 205 -11.65 -8.87 -48.74
C HIS A 205 -12.25 -10.05 -49.50
N GLU A 206 -13.25 -9.77 -50.33
CA GLU A 206 -13.71 -10.68 -51.38
C GLU A 206 -12.63 -10.73 -52.46
N ASP A 207 -11.89 -11.85 -52.50
CA ASP A 207 -11.04 -12.22 -53.63
C ASP A 207 -11.92 -12.48 -54.86
N GLY A 208 -11.95 -11.49 -55.76
CA GLY A 208 -12.53 -11.64 -57.11
C GLY A 208 -11.56 -12.35 -58.03
N GLU A 209 -11.60 -13.68 -58.03
CA GLU A 209 -11.03 -14.53 -59.07
C GLU A 209 -11.81 -14.40 -60.41
N GLU A 210 -11.02 -14.30 -61.49
CA GLU A 210 -11.26 -14.87 -62.82
C GLU A 210 -12.15 -14.17 -63.90
N HIS A 211 -11.41 -13.74 -64.95
CA HIS A 211 -11.55 -14.19 -66.35
C HIS A 211 -12.51 -13.53 -67.38
N THR A 212 -11.84 -13.13 -68.49
CA THR A 212 -12.22 -13.24 -69.91
C THR A 212 -13.34 -12.34 -70.48
N HIS A 213 -12.97 -11.42 -71.37
CA HIS A 213 -13.06 -11.61 -72.83
C HIS A 213 -12.33 -10.52 -73.62
#